data_AF-A0A2X1RV94-F1
#
_entry.id   AF-A0A2X1RV94-F1
#
_cell.length_a   1.000
_cell.length_b   1.000
_cell.length_c   1.000
_cell.angle_alpha   90.00
_cell.angle_beta   90.00
_cell.angle_gamma   90.00
#
_symmetry.space_group_name_H-M   'P 1'
#
loop_
_entity.id
_entity.type
_entity.pdbx_description
1 polymer ?
#
loop_
_entity_poly.entity_id
_entity_poly.type
_entity_poly.pdbx_seq_one_letter_code
_entity_poly.pdbx_strand_id
1 'polypeptide(L)' 'MNVDAAKRYISTSLKREYASENGTALNEVLPKMSPLNPQYLTKKQTIFQKIAAFVEKFKGVGGKI' A
#
# COMPACT_ATOMS: atom_id res chain seq x y z
N MET A 1 -11.89 4.43 0.52
CA MET A 1 -10.47 4.13 0.85
C MET A 1 -10.13 4.94 2.08
N ASN A 2 -9.40 4.40 3.05
CA ASN A 2 -8.92 5.21 4.17
C ASN A 2 -7.66 5.98 3.74
N VAL A 3 -7.79 7.30 3.59
CA VAL A 3 -6.71 8.16 3.08
C VAL A 3 -5.54 8.23 4.06
N ASP A 4 -5.81 8.28 5.37
CA ASP A 4 -4.77 8.37 6.39
C ASP A 4 -3.96 7.08 6.50
N ALA A 5 -4.63 5.92 6.43
CA ALA A 5 -3.96 4.62 6.37
C ALA A 5 -3.07 4.51 5.12
N ALA A 6 -3.58 4.97 3.96
CA ALA A 6 -2.81 4.98 2.71
C ALA A 6 -1.54 5.82 2.82
N LYS A 7 -1.64 7.04 3.38
CA LYS A 7 -0.48 7.93 3.59
C LYS A 7 0.56 7.30 4.51
N ARG A 8 0.14 6.71 5.64
CA ARG A 8 1.04 6.03 6.59
C ARG A 8 1.75 4.84 5.94
N TYR A 9 1.01 4.02 5.20
CA TYR A 9 1.56 2.85 4.51
C TYR A 9 2.58 3.25 3.44
N ILE A 10 2.26 4.25 2.60
CA ILE A 10 3.16 4.74 1.56
C ILE A 10 4.42 5.36 2.19
N SER A 11 4.28 6.20 3.22
CA SER A 11 5.43 6.82 3.91
C SER A 11 6.36 5.77 4.51
N THR A 12 5.81 4.74 5.16
CA THR A 12 6.61 3.65 5.73
C THR A 12 7.30 2.84 4.64
N SER A 13 6.61 2.57 3.53
CA SER A 13 7.15 1.82 2.41
C SER A 13 8.27 2.58 1.69
N LEU A 14 8.15 3.90 1.53
CA LEU A 14 9.21 4.74 0.99
C LEU A 14 10.44 4.77 1.90
N LYS A 15 10.25 4.89 3.23
CA LYS A 15 11.36 4.83 4.21
C LYS A 15 12.09 3.49 4.20
N ARG A 16 11.37 2.40 3.93
CA ARG A 16 11.93 1.04 3.82
C ARG A 16 12.41 0.71 2.40
N GLU A 17 12.12 1.57 1.43
CA GLU A 17 12.38 1.40 0.00
C GLU A 17 11.69 0.19 -0.67
N TYR A 18 10.72 -0.43 0.02
CA TYR A 18 9.88 -1.50 -0.52
C TYR A 18 8.48 -1.45 0.08
N ALA A 19 7.48 -1.90 -0.69
CA ALA A 19 6.12 -2.13 -0.22
C ALA A 19 5.96 -3.61 0.19
N SER A 20 5.25 -3.86 1.30
CA SER A 20 5.01 -5.23 1.81
C SER A 20 3.52 -5.55 1.85
N GLU A 21 3.14 -6.70 1.27
CA GLU A 21 1.78 -7.26 1.44
C GLU A 21 1.59 -7.92 2.81
N ASN A 22 2.68 -8.15 3.56
CA ASN A 22 2.65 -8.84 4.84
C ASN A 22 2.17 -7.91 5.96
N GLY A 23 1.31 -8.45 6.83
CA GLY A 23 0.71 -7.72 7.95
C GLY A 23 -0.65 -7.08 7.61
N THR A 24 -1.14 -6.21 8.50
CA THR A 24 -2.48 -5.61 8.40
C THR A 24 -2.49 -4.23 7.75
N ALA A 25 -1.32 -3.58 7.60
CA ALA A 25 -1.24 -2.20 7.15
C ALA A 25 -1.81 -2.01 5.73
N LEU A 26 -1.56 -2.95 4.80
CA LEU A 26 -2.17 -2.91 3.47
C LEU A 26 -3.70 -3.09 3.52
N ASN A 27 -4.20 -3.92 4.44
CA ASN A 27 -5.64 -4.17 4.57
C ASN A 27 -6.38 -2.90 5.04
N GLU A 28 -5.74 -2.05 5.86
CA GLU A 28 -6.30 -0.77 6.29
C GLU A 28 -6.42 0.25 5.15
N VAL A 29 -5.60 0.11 4.09
CA VAL A 29 -5.68 0.95 2.88
C VAL A 29 -6.88 0.56 2.02
N LEU A 30 -7.30 -0.71 2.05
CA LEU A 30 -8.35 -1.21 1.17
C LEU A 30 -9.68 -0.47 1.39
N PRO A 31 -10.50 -0.30 0.34
CA PRO A 31 -11.87 0.16 0.52
C PRO A 31 -12.63 -0.77 1.47
N LYS A 32 -13.65 -0.26 2.17
CA LYS A 32 -14.52 -1.12 3.00
C LYS A 32 -15.28 -2.06 2.06
N MET A 33 -14.98 -3.34 2.16
CA MET A 33 -15.67 -4.43 1.45
C MET A 33 -15.50 -5.72 2.26
N SER A 34 -16.47 -6.62 2.13
CA SER A 34 -16.38 -7.92 2.78
C SER A 34 -15.18 -8.72 2.22
N PRO A 35 -14.38 -9.39 3.06
CA PRO A 35 -13.38 -10.35 2.60
C PRO A 35 -13.97 -11.49 1.76
N LEU A 36 -15.27 -11.77 1.93
CA LEU A 36 -16.01 -12.76 1.13
C LEU A 36 -16.46 -12.22 -0.23
N ASN A 37 -16.22 -10.93 -0.52
CA ASN A 37 -16.47 -10.40 -1.85
C ASN A 37 -15.45 -11.03 -2.83
N PRO A 38 -15.89 -11.67 -3.92
CA PRO A 38 -14.99 -12.33 -4.87
C PRO A 38 -13.97 -11.39 -5.51
N GLN A 39 -14.25 -10.08 -5.55
CA GLN A 39 -13.34 -9.06 -6.10
C GLN A 39 -12.29 -8.60 -5.07
N TYR A 40 -12.37 -9.03 -3.81
CA TYR A 40 -11.49 -8.57 -2.73
C TYR A 40 -10.02 -8.84 -3.04
N LEU A 41 -9.70 -10.08 -3.41
CA LEU A 41 -8.33 -10.49 -3.69
C LEU A 41 -7.74 -9.74 -4.90
N THR A 42 -8.50 -9.64 -5.99
CA THR A 42 -8.08 -8.90 -7.19
C THR A 42 -7.87 -7.42 -6.91
N LYS A 43 -8.75 -6.81 -6.10
CA LYS A 43 -8.62 -5.39 -5.74
C LYS A 43 -7.44 -5.15 -4.81
N LYS A 44 -7.21 -6.05 -3.84
CA LYS A 44 -6.03 -6.04 -2.98
C LYS A 44 -4.74 -6.10 -3.80
N GLN A 45 -4.65 -7.07 -4.73
CA GLN A 45 -3.48 -7.22 -5.60
C GLN A 45 -3.24 -5.96 -6.46
N THR A 46 -4.29 -5.43 -7.07
CA THR A 46 -4.21 -4.24 -7.95
C THR A 46 -3.74 -3.01 -7.17
N ILE A 47 -4.27 -2.80 -5.97
CA ILE A 47 -3.88 -1.68 -5.10
C ILE A 47 -2.41 -1.86 -4.67
N PHE A 48 -2.02 -3.06 -4.26
CA PHE A 48 -0.64 -3.34 -3.90
C PHE A 48 0.32 -3.07 -5.06
N GLN A 49 0.05 -3.60 -6.25
CA GLN A 49 0.92 -3.39 -7.42
C GLN A 49 1.11 -1.91 -7.74
N LYS A 50 0.05 -1.10 -7.65
CA LYS A 50 0.14 0.35 -7.85
C LYS A 50 1.01 1.03 -6.79
N ILE A 51 0.89 0.64 -5.53
CA ILE A 51 1.71 1.19 -4.46
C ILE A 51 3.17 0.73 -4.60
N ALA A 52 3.40 -0.54 -4.90
CA ALA A 52 4.73 -1.08 -5.14
C ALA A 52 5.43 -0.36 -6.29
N ALA A 53 4.74 -0.16 -7.42
CA ALA A 53 5.26 0.62 -8.55
C ALA A 53 5.56 2.08 -8.17
N PHE A 54 4.72 2.69 -7.34
CA PHE A 54 4.95 4.04 -6.82
C PHE A 54 6.20 4.08 -5.92
N VAL A 55 6.31 3.17 -4.95
CA VAL A 55 7.47 3.09 -4.05
C VAL A 55 8.75 2.83 -4.84
N GLU A 56 8.73 1.92 -5.82
CA GLU A 56 9.87 1.64 -6.68
C GLU A 56 10.33 2.88 -7.47
N LYS A 57 9.36 3.68 -7.96
CA LYS A 57 9.66 4.93 -8.69
C LYS A 57 10.22 6.04 -7.80
N PHE A 58 9.84 6.08 -6.52
CA PHE A 58 10.13 7.21 -5.61
C PHE A 58 11.01 6.84 -4.42
N LYS A 59 11.49 5.60 -4.29
CA LYS A 59 12.51 5.23 -3.31
C LYS A 59 13.77 6.06 -3.53
N GLY A 60 14.52 6.33 -2.46
CA GLY A 60 15.69 7.21 -2.50
C GLY A 60 15.39 8.72 -2.59
N VAL A 61 14.19 9.15 -3.01
CA VAL A 61 13.81 10.59 -3.00
C VAL A 61 13.70 11.13 -1.58
N GLY A 62 13.41 10.27 -0.59
CA GLY A 62 13.41 10.60 0.84
C GLY A 62 14.77 10.47 1.54
N GLY A 63 15.87 10.23 0.79
CA GLY A 63 17.21 9.98 1.32
C GLY A 63 17.94 11.20 1.92
N LYS A 64 17.31 12.38 1.95
CA LYS A 64 17.77 13.54 2.73
C LYS A 64 16.58 14.35 3.23
N ILE A 65 16.42 14.40 4.55
CA ILE A 65 16.10 15.63 5.28
C ILE A 65 17.31 15.86 6.18
#